data_AF-A0A2C5WX86-F1
#
_entry.id   AF-A0A2C5WX86-F1
#
_cell.length_a   1.000
_cell.length_b   1.000
_cell.length_c   1.000
_cell.angle_alpha   90.00
_cell.angle_beta   90.00
_cell.angle_gamma   90.00
#
_symmetry.space_group_name_H-M   'P 1'
#
loop_
_entity.id
_entity.type
_entity.pdbx_description
1 polymer ?
#
loop_
_entity_poly.entity_id
_entity_poly.type
_entity_poly.pdbx_seq_one_letter_code
_entity_poly.pdbx_strand_id
1 'polypeptide(L)'
;MSIPTTLQPIFAEGQDAEGLRAQVRHLLEDGGGAGRWRLSADRSGVERGFKFKTFGKAWDFMTAVSLQCKLRNHHPEWSNVYNTVFIRWTTHAPRGLTGKDIELAKTCDMLAADFGEMASAEVEDKGTCALSDLATQAAQKAGTECCVPKTKK
;
A
#
# COMPACT_ATOMS: atom_id res chain seq x y z
N MET A 1 -10.14 -16.40 27.43
CA MET A 1 -9.19 -16.39 26.29
C MET A 1 -8.65 -14.97 26.21
N SER A 2 -7.38 -14.79 26.59
CA SER A 2 -6.77 -13.48 26.73
C SER A 2 -6.72 -12.77 25.38
N ILE A 3 -7.29 -11.56 25.32
CA ILE A 3 -7.21 -10.66 24.16
C ILE A 3 -5.72 -10.48 23.86
N PRO A 4 -5.24 -10.72 22.62
CA PRO A 4 -3.85 -10.48 22.30
C PRO A 4 -3.53 -9.02 22.59
N THR A 5 -2.46 -8.77 23.35
CA THR A 5 -1.91 -7.44 23.60
C THR A 5 -1.80 -6.71 22.28
N THR A 6 -2.65 -5.70 22.10
CA THR A 6 -2.65 -4.83 20.92
C THR A 6 -1.24 -4.28 20.72
N LEU A 7 -0.67 -4.49 19.53
CA LEU A 7 0.62 -3.94 19.12
C LEU A 7 0.63 -2.43 19.37
N GLN A 8 1.30 -2.00 20.44
CA GLN A 8 1.33 -0.59 20.85
C GLN A 8 2.37 0.18 20.03
N PRO A 9 2.06 1.41 19.57
CA PRO A 9 3.03 2.26 18.90
C PRO A 9 4.18 2.68 19.82
N ILE A 10 5.38 2.83 19.26
CA ILE A 10 6.57 3.38 19.91
C ILE A 10 6.75 4.82 19.43
N PHE A 11 6.71 5.76 20.37
CA PHE A 11 6.91 7.19 20.09
C PHE A 11 8.36 7.60 20.31
N ALA A 12 8.79 8.62 19.56
CA ALA A 12 10.10 9.20 19.73
C ALA A 12 10.24 9.88 21.11
N GLU A 13 11.47 9.96 21.61
CA GLU A 13 11.76 10.63 22.88
C GLU A 13 11.27 12.09 22.87
N GLY A 14 10.70 12.54 24.00
CA GLY A 14 10.19 13.89 24.17
C GLY A 14 8.81 14.16 23.53
N GLN A 15 8.16 13.16 22.93
CA GLN A 15 6.78 13.28 22.46
C GLN A 15 5.77 13.01 23.58
N ASP A 16 4.59 13.65 23.50
CA ASP A 16 3.42 13.29 24.31
C ASP A 16 2.82 11.97 23.83
N ALA A 17 3.35 10.86 24.36
CA ALA A 17 2.96 9.51 23.97
C ALA A 17 1.49 9.19 24.31
N GLU A 18 0.87 9.87 25.26
CA GLU A 18 -0.53 9.65 25.61
C GLU A 18 -1.44 10.31 24.57
N GLY A 19 -1.23 11.61 24.30
CA GLY A 19 -2.01 12.35 23.32
C GLY A 19 -1.85 11.81 21.90
N LEU A 20 -0.63 11.42 21.50
CA LEU A 20 -0.40 10.86 20.17
C LEU A 20 -1.01 9.47 19.99
N ARG A 21 -1.13 8.66 21.05
CA ARG A 21 -1.70 7.31 20.95
C ARG A 21 -3.17 7.32 20.54
N ALA A 22 -3.95 8.28 21.03
CA ALA A 22 -5.33 8.46 20.59
C ALA A 22 -5.40 8.79 19.09
N GLN A 23 -4.50 9.65 18.60
CA GLN A 23 -4.45 10.01 17.19
C GLN A 23 -4.02 8.86 16.29
N VAL A 24 -3.01 8.08 16.69
CA VAL A 24 -2.59 6.89 15.96
C VAL A 24 -3.72 5.87 15.91
N ARG A 25 -4.49 5.70 16.98
CA ARG A 25 -5.62 4.77 16.99
C ARG A 25 -6.62 5.05 15.86
N HIS A 26 -6.93 6.31 15.60
CA HIS A 26 -7.81 6.69 14.49
C HIS A 26 -7.26 6.32 13.10
N LEU A 27 -5.94 6.17 12.96
CA LEU A 27 -5.32 5.71 11.72
C LEU A 27 -5.40 4.18 11.57
N LEU A 28 -5.31 3.44 12.68
CA LEU A 28 -5.06 1.99 12.74
C LEU A 28 -6.30 1.08 12.81
N GLU A 29 -7.50 1.60 13.01
CA GLU A 29 -8.67 0.78 13.36
C GLU A 29 -9.18 -0.13 12.21
N ASP A 30 -8.64 -1.36 12.19
CA ASP A 30 -9.22 -2.55 11.58
C ASP A 30 -10.36 -3.10 12.46
N GLY A 31 -11.57 -3.25 11.90
CA GLY A 31 -12.70 -3.93 12.56
C GLY A 31 -14.02 -3.16 12.63
N GLY A 32 -14.26 -2.19 11.72
CA GLY A 32 -15.54 -1.48 11.59
C GLY A 32 -15.45 0.05 11.63
N GLY A 33 -14.24 0.61 11.81
CA GLY A 33 -13.92 2.04 11.70
C GLY A 33 -13.12 2.35 10.43
N ALA A 34 -13.03 3.65 10.09
CA ALA A 34 -12.48 4.17 8.82
C ALA A 34 -10.93 4.17 8.71
N GLY A 35 -10.20 3.56 9.65
CA GLY A 35 -8.74 3.53 9.66
C GLY A 35 -8.19 2.61 8.57
N ARG A 36 -7.27 3.11 7.74
CA ARG A 36 -6.68 2.36 6.61
C ARG A 36 -5.16 2.18 6.72
N TRP A 37 -4.56 2.65 7.82
CA TRP A 37 -3.14 2.52 8.09
C TRP A 37 -2.87 1.32 8.99
N ARG A 38 -1.65 0.82 8.93
CA ARG A 38 -1.15 -0.21 9.84
C ARG A 38 0.08 0.28 10.57
N LEU A 39 0.34 -0.28 11.74
CA LEU A 39 1.58 -0.02 12.45
C LEU A 39 2.71 -0.79 11.74
N SER A 40 3.87 -0.16 11.57
CA SER A 40 5.05 -0.82 11.02
C SER A 40 5.47 -2.00 11.91
N ALA A 41 6.20 -2.96 11.35
CA ALA A 41 6.64 -4.16 12.06
C ALA A 41 7.49 -3.84 13.31
N ASP A 42 8.31 -2.79 13.25
CA ASP A 42 9.12 -2.31 14.37
C ASP A 42 8.36 -1.39 15.34
N ARG A 43 7.07 -1.13 15.06
CA ARG A 43 6.15 -0.29 15.84
C ARG A 43 6.50 1.20 15.89
N SER A 44 7.50 1.62 15.13
CA SER A 44 8.05 2.98 15.17
C SER A 44 7.56 3.87 14.02
N GLY A 45 6.60 3.38 13.24
CA GLY A 45 6.02 4.08 12.10
C GLY A 45 4.60 3.60 11.79
N VAL A 46 3.95 4.29 10.87
CA VAL A 46 2.67 3.89 10.28
C VAL A 46 2.83 3.74 8.78
N GLU A 47 2.17 2.73 8.21
CA GLU A 47 2.32 2.39 6.80
C GLU A 47 0.98 2.05 6.13
N ARG A 48 0.87 2.38 4.85
CA ARG A 48 -0.33 2.19 4.06
C ARG A 48 0.00 2.10 2.57
N GLY A 49 -0.79 1.30 1.84
CA GLY A 49 -0.82 1.28 0.38
C GLY A 49 -1.98 2.11 -0.17
N PHE A 50 -1.72 2.84 -1.25
CA PHE A 50 -2.67 3.63 -2.02
C PHE A 50 -2.70 3.10 -3.45
N LYS A 51 -3.90 2.98 -4.05
CA LYS A 51 -4.05 2.50 -5.43
C LYS A 51 -4.89 3.47 -6.25
N PHE A 52 -4.45 3.76 -7.46
CA PHE A 52 -5.08 4.73 -8.36
C PHE A 52 -5.42 4.09 -9.70
N LYS A 53 -6.24 4.76 -10.51
CA LYS A 53 -6.64 4.23 -11.82
C LYS A 53 -5.46 4.08 -12.79
N THR A 54 -4.48 4.98 -12.73
CA THR A 54 -3.34 5.03 -13.66
C THR A 54 -2.05 5.44 -12.94
N PHE A 55 -0.91 5.21 -13.59
CA PHE A 55 0.39 5.73 -13.12
C PHE A 55 0.39 7.25 -12.97
N GLY A 56 -0.19 7.99 -13.92
CA GLY A 56 -0.26 9.45 -13.86
C GLY A 56 -0.98 9.95 -12.59
N LYS A 57 -2.10 9.32 -12.22
CA LYS A 57 -2.82 9.66 -10.98
C LYS A 57 -2.01 9.35 -9.71
N ALA A 58 -1.31 8.22 -9.69
CA ALA A 58 -0.38 7.92 -8.60
C ALA A 58 0.73 8.97 -8.50
N TRP A 59 1.28 9.41 -9.63
CA TRP A 59 2.32 10.43 -9.68
C TRP A 59 1.83 11.83 -9.25
N ASP A 60 0.62 12.21 -9.64
CA ASP A 60 -0.01 13.46 -9.19
C ASP A 60 -0.15 13.49 -7.66
N PHE A 61 -0.64 12.38 -7.08
CA PHE A 61 -0.73 12.20 -5.64
C PHE A 61 0.65 12.29 -4.96
N MET A 62 1.65 11.56 -5.47
CA MET A 62 3.01 11.61 -4.93
C MET A 62 3.61 13.01 -5.01
N THR A 63 3.37 13.74 -6.09
CA THR A 63 3.81 15.14 -6.26
C THR A 63 3.19 16.02 -5.19
N ALA A 64 1.88 15.91 -4.95
CA ALA A 64 1.23 16.66 -3.88
C ALA A 64 1.78 16.32 -2.48
N VAL A 65 2.00 15.03 -2.18
CA VAL A 65 2.63 14.58 -0.93
C VAL A 65 4.02 15.19 -0.77
N SER A 66 4.84 15.21 -1.84
CA SER A 66 6.19 15.80 -1.81
C SER A 66 6.21 17.28 -1.42
N LEU A 67 5.19 18.05 -1.84
CA LEU A 67 5.06 19.45 -1.45
C LEU A 67 4.77 19.59 0.05
N GLN A 68 3.94 18.70 0.60
CA GLN A 68 3.66 18.66 2.04
C GLN A 68 4.89 18.25 2.85
N CYS A 69 5.69 17.30 2.33
CA CYS A 69 6.98 16.93 2.94
C CYS A 69 7.90 18.14 3.09
N LYS A 70 8.00 18.96 2.04
CA LYS A 70 8.81 20.18 2.04
C LYS A 70 8.31 21.20 3.07
N LEU A 71 6.99 21.39 3.19
CA LEU A 71 6.40 22.32 4.16
C LEU A 71 6.61 21.89 5.61
N ARG A 72 6.65 20.57 5.88
CA ARG A 72 6.84 20.01 7.23
C ARG A 72 8.28 19.65 7.55
N ASN A 73 9.17 19.74 6.56
CA ASN A 73 10.54 19.24 6.63
C ASN A 73 10.59 17.82 7.21
N HIS A 74 9.77 16.94 6.64
CA HIS A 74 9.63 15.54 7.06
C HIS A 74 9.28 14.69 5.84
N HIS A 75 9.99 13.59 5.64
CA HIS A 75 9.94 12.81 4.39
C HIS A 75 9.56 11.37 4.69
N PRO A 76 8.76 10.72 3.83
CA PRO A 76 8.37 9.34 4.03
C PRO A 76 9.43 8.39 3.50
N GLU A 77 9.29 7.13 3.89
CA GLU A 77 9.82 6.01 3.14
C GLU A 77 8.71 5.52 2.22
N TRP A 78 8.92 5.54 0.90
CA TRP A 78 7.89 5.09 -0.03
C TRP A 78 8.44 4.22 -1.16
N SER A 79 7.53 3.48 -1.79
CA SER A 79 7.79 2.80 -3.06
C SER A 79 6.59 2.97 -3.98
N ASN A 80 6.83 3.06 -5.28
CA ASN A 80 5.79 3.15 -6.28
C ASN A 80 5.99 2.08 -7.35
N VAL A 81 4.93 1.31 -7.61
CA VAL A 81 4.88 0.31 -8.68
C VAL A 81 3.64 0.60 -9.51
N TYR A 82 3.84 1.18 -10.69
CA TYR A 82 2.77 1.62 -11.58
C TYR A 82 1.75 2.51 -10.84
N ASN A 83 0.51 2.04 -10.68
CA ASN A 83 -0.59 2.80 -10.08
C ASN A 83 -0.74 2.56 -8.56
N THR A 84 0.22 1.90 -7.92
CA THR A 84 0.20 1.62 -6.48
C THR A 84 1.37 2.32 -5.80
N VAL A 85 1.09 3.01 -4.69
CA VAL A 85 2.08 3.73 -3.88
C VAL A 85 2.01 3.18 -2.46
N PHE A 86 3.11 2.65 -1.95
CA PHE A 86 3.25 2.30 -0.54
C PHE A 86 3.98 3.42 0.17
N ILE A 87 3.46 3.88 1.30
CA ILE A 87 4.04 4.95 2.11
C ILE A 87 4.16 4.47 3.55
N ARG A 88 5.32 4.72 4.16
CA ARG A 88 5.60 4.59 5.58
C ARG A 88 6.11 5.92 6.12
N TRP A 89 5.48 6.37 7.20
CA TRP A 89 5.90 7.54 7.98
C TRP A 89 6.55 7.06 9.27
N THR A 90 7.78 7.50 9.50
CA THR A 90 8.54 7.26 10.73
C THR A 90 9.55 8.39 10.93
N THR A 91 9.95 8.64 12.18
CA THR A 91 11.03 9.57 12.50
C THR A 91 12.29 8.82 12.88
N HIS A 92 13.41 9.12 12.19
CA HIS A 92 14.69 8.43 12.40
C HIS A 92 15.46 8.91 13.63
N ALA A 93 15.31 10.18 14.05
CA ALA A 93 16.05 10.78 15.15
C ALA A 93 15.27 11.92 15.85
N PRO A 94 14.99 11.83 17.17
CA PRO A 94 15.03 10.59 17.95
C PRO A 94 14.10 9.54 17.34
N ARG A 95 14.49 8.26 17.40
CA ARG A 95 13.77 7.17 16.72
C ARG A 95 12.39 6.97 17.32
N GLY A 96 11.34 6.92 16.48
CA GLY A 96 9.97 6.62 16.89
C GLY A 96 8.93 7.41 16.10
N LEU A 97 7.65 7.18 16.41
CA LEU A 97 6.56 8.01 15.88
C LEU A 97 6.58 9.40 16.52
N THR A 98 6.33 10.42 15.72
CA THR A 98 6.10 11.80 16.16
C THR A 98 4.75 12.31 15.67
N GLY A 99 4.35 13.49 16.15
CA GLY A 99 3.17 14.18 15.63
C GLY A 99 3.22 14.42 14.11
N LYS A 100 4.41 14.62 13.53
CA LYS A 100 4.57 14.86 12.08
C LYS A 100 4.20 13.64 11.24
N ASP A 101 4.54 12.44 11.71
CA ASP A 101 4.21 11.19 11.04
C ASP A 101 2.69 11.03 10.91
N ILE A 102 1.96 11.33 11.99
CA ILE A 102 0.51 11.24 12.09
C ILE A 102 -0.16 12.33 11.23
N GLU A 103 0.36 13.56 11.27
CA GLU A 103 -0.17 14.67 10.45
C GLU A 103 -0.04 14.38 8.95
N LEU A 104 1.13 13.91 8.51
CA LEU A 104 1.35 13.61 7.09
C LEU A 104 0.59 12.35 6.66
N ALA A 105 0.40 11.35 7.53
CA ALA A 105 -0.48 10.23 7.25
C ALA A 105 -1.94 10.69 6.98
N LYS A 106 -2.50 11.56 7.83
CA LYS A 106 -3.83 12.15 7.61
C LYS A 106 -3.88 12.98 6.32
N THR A 107 -2.80 13.70 6.02
CA THR A 107 -2.69 14.49 4.78
C THR A 107 -2.69 13.60 3.54
N CYS A 108 -2.00 12.46 3.58
CA CYS A 108 -2.07 11.46 2.52
C CYS A 108 -3.50 10.94 2.32
N ASP A 109 -4.27 10.72 3.39
CA ASP A 109 -5.67 10.28 3.26
C ASP A 109 -6.55 11.31 2.53
N MET A 110 -6.40 12.60 2.85
CA MET A 110 -7.12 13.68 2.17
C MET A 110 -6.71 13.79 0.70
N LEU A 111 -5.41 13.84 0.42
CA LEU A 111 -4.89 13.93 -0.95
C LEU A 111 -5.31 12.71 -1.78
N ALA A 112 -5.25 11.50 -1.21
CA ALA A 112 -5.66 10.29 -1.90
C ALA A 112 -7.13 10.35 -2.33
N ALA A 113 -8.01 10.89 -1.49
CA ALA A 113 -9.40 11.12 -1.85
C ALA A 113 -9.53 12.12 -3.01
N ASP A 114 -8.83 13.26 -2.94
CA ASP A 114 -8.86 14.30 -3.99
C ASP A 114 -8.35 13.80 -5.34
N PHE A 115 -7.34 12.91 -5.33
CA PHE A 115 -6.77 12.33 -6.54
C PHE A 115 -7.49 11.06 -7.04
N GLY A 116 -8.57 10.64 -6.36
CA GLY A 116 -9.40 9.52 -6.79
C GLY A 116 -8.75 8.15 -6.53
N GLU A 117 -8.30 7.93 -5.30
CA GLU A 117 -7.91 6.60 -4.82
C GLU A 117 -9.06 5.59 -5.05
N MET A 118 -8.72 4.43 -5.62
CA MET A 118 -9.65 3.33 -5.80
C MET A 118 -9.79 2.56 -4.48
N ALA A 119 -11.02 2.23 -4.09
CA ALA A 119 -11.26 1.41 -2.92
C ALA A 119 -10.62 0.03 -3.10
N SER A 120 -10.02 -0.50 -2.03
CA SER A 120 -9.36 -1.82 -2.01
C SER A 120 -10.27 -2.97 -2.42
N ALA A 121 -11.60 -2.79 -2.37
CA ALA A 121 -12.62 -3.77 -2.74
C ALA A 121 -12.93 -3.83 -4.25
N GLU A 122 -12.55 -2.81 -5.03
CA GLU A 122 -12.80 -2.77 -6.50
C GLU A 122 -11.64 -3.34 -7.32
N VAL A 123 -10.69 -4.00 -6.65
CA VAL A 123 -9.61 -4.72 -7.31
C VAL A 123 -10.16 -6.03 -7.86
N GLU A 124 -10.85 -5.97 -9.00
CA GLU A 124 -10.79 -7.09 -9.93
C GLU A 124 -9.32 -7.23 -10.32
N ASP A 125 -8.69 -8.26 -9.77
CA ASP A 125 -7.43 -8.81 -10.27
C ASP A 125 -7.67 -9.34 -11.69
N LYS A 126 -7.78 -8.43 -12.66
CA LYS A 126 -7.35 -8.72 -14.03
C LYS A 126 -5.84 -8.60 -14.06
N GLY A 127 -5.17 -9.36 -13.18
CA GLY A 127 -3.81 -9.79 -13.38
C GLY A 127 -3.81 -10.45 -14.73
N THR A 128 -3.25 -9.76 -15.72
CA THR A 128 -2.99 -10.31 -17.04
C THR A 128 -1.90 -11.36 -16.86
N CYS A 129 -2.29 -12.55 -16.40
CA CYS A 129 -1.59 -13.78 -16.70
C CYS A 129 -1.83 -14.09 -18.19
N ALA A 130 -1.24 -13.29 -19.08
CA ALA A 130 -1.09 -13.60 -20.50
C ALA A 130 -0.13 -14.78 -20.74
N LEU A 131 -0.02 -15.69 -19.77
CA LEU A 131 0.74 -16.94 -19.80
C LEU A 131 -0.19 -18.15 -19.83
N SER A 132 -1.40 -18.08 -19.24
CA SER A 132 -2.39 -19.14 -19.37
C SER A 132 -2.91 -19.23 -20.80
N ASP A 133 -3.19 -18.09 -21.43
CA ASP A 133 -3.69 -18.04 -22.81
C ASP A 133 -2.64 -18.53 -23.83
N LEU A 134 -1.34 -18.31 -23.54
CA LEU A 134 -0.25 -18.79 -24.39
C LEU A 134 -0.08 -20.31 -24.32
N ALA A 135 -0.22 -20.90 -23.13
CA ALA A 135 -0.17 -22.35 -22.94
C ALA A 135 -1.37 -23.05 -23.62
N THR A 136 -2.57 -22.47 -23.52
CA THR A 136 -3.77 -22.99 -24.19
C THR A 136 -3.67 -22.87 -25.72
N GLN A 137 -3.15 -21.75 -26.25
CA GLN A 137 -2.92 -21.59 -27.69
C GLN A 137 -1.84 -22.55 -28.25
N ALA A 138 -0.78 -22.82 -27.48
CA ALA A 138 0.27 -23.77 -27.88
C ALA A 138 -0.25 -25.21 -27.93
N ALA A 139 -1.11 -25.60 -26.97
CA ALA A 139 -1.73 -26.92 -26.96
C ALA A 139 -2.70 -27.13 -28.14
N GLN A 140 -3.44 -26.10 -28.55
CA GLN A 140 -4.37 -26.17 -29.69
C GLN A 140 -3.67 -26.18 -31.05
N LYS A 141 -2.47 -25.61 -31.18
CA LYS A 141 -1.68 -25.66 -32.43
C LYS A 141 -0.87 -26.95 -32.61
N ALA A 142 -0.73 -27.75 -31.56
CA ALA A 142 0.16 -28.92 -31.53
C ALA A 142 -0.58 -30.28 -31.54
N GLY A 143 -1.76 -30.37 -32.17
CA GLY A 143 -2.38 -31.64 -32.54
C GLY A 143 -3.45 -31.36 -33.58
N THR A 144 -3.36 -31.88 -34.80
CA THR A 144 -3.63 -33.30 -35.08
C THR A 144 -2.98 -33.76 -36.40
N GLU A 145 -1.67 -34.05 -36.48
CA GLU A 145 -1.17 -34.80 -37.66
C GLU A 145 0.20 -35.47 -37.53
N CYS A 146 0.72 -35.77 -36.33
CA CYS A 146 2.11 -36.23 -36.23
C CYS A 146 2.32 -37.75 -36.02
N CYS A 147 1.29 -38.56 -35.76
CA CYS A 147 1.45 -39.99 -35.47
C CYS A 147 0.35 -40.89 -36.08
N VAL A 148 0.34 -41.06 -37.40
CA VAL A 148 -0.27 -42.25 -38.05
C VAL A 148 0.79 -42.88 -38.97
N PRO A 149 1.26 -44.11 -38.71
CA PRO A 149 2.21 -44.76 -39.60
C PRO A 149 1.50 -45.18 -40.89
N LYS A 150 2.04 -44.78 -42.04
CA LYS A 150 1.54 -45.17 -43.36
C LYS A 150 1.90 -46.63 -43.64
N THR A 151 0.90 -47.49 -43.79
CA THR A 151 1.06 -48.85 -44.32
C THR A 151 1.40 -48.79 -45.81
N LYS A 152 2.49 -49.46 -46.23
CA LYS A 152 2.85 -49.61 -47.65
C LYS A 152 2.12 -50.83 -48.23
N LYS A 153 1.62 -50.67 -49.46
CA LYS A 153 1.03 -51.72 -50.31
C LYS A 153 2.00 -52.87 -50.57
#